data_AF-A0AAV5JRM6-F1
#
_entry.id   AF-A0AAV5JRM6-F1
#
_cell.length_a   1.000
_cell.length_b   1.000
_cell.length_c   1.000
_cell.angle_alpha   90.00
_cell.angle_beta   90.00
_cell.angle_gamma   90.00
#
_symmetry.space_group_name_H-M   'P 1'
#
loop_
_entity.id
_entity.type
_entity.pdbx_description
1 polymer ?
#
loop_
_entity_poly.entity_id
_entity_poly.type
_entity_poly.pdbx_seq_one_letter_code
_entity_poly.pdbx_strand_id
1 'polypeptide(L)'
;MYKMLVGYPPFYSDDPVITCRKIVHWKNHLKFLEEARLSPEAKYLISRLLCDVEQRLGTLGADKIKAHPWFKDIIWDKLYEMEAAFKPQVLGELDTQNFMNFDGAEVPKSARTGSGPIRKMLLTT
;
A
#
# COMPACT_ATOMS: atom_id res chain seq x y z
N MET A 1 5.59 2.21 1.58
CA MET A 1 6.90 2.78 1.98
C MET A 1 8.05 2.17 1.18
N TYR A 2 8.45 0.91 1.46
CA TYR A 2 9.61 0.26 0.82
C TYR A 2 9.61 0.40 -0.71
N LYS A 3 8.56 -0.06 -1.41
CA LYS A 3 8.47 0.04 -2.88
C LYS A 3 8.59 1.47 -3.41
N MET A 4 8.08 2.47 -2.70
CA MET A 4 8.16 3.87 -3.14
C MET A 4 9.59 4.41 -3.06
N LEU A 5 10.39 3.95 -2.09
CA LEU A 5 11.77 4.39 -1.89
C LEU A 5 12.79 3.55 -2.68
N VAL A 6 12.48 2.27 -2.91
CA VAL A 6 13.40 1.29 -3.51
C VAL A 6 13.03 0.97 -4.98
N GLY A 7 11.78 1.22 -5.39
CA GLY A 7 11.28 0.95 -6.75
C GLY A 7 10.59 -0.40 -6.93
N TYR A 8 10.86 -1.38 -6.06
CA TYR A 8 10.27 -2.73 -6.13
C TYR A 8 9.87 -3.24 -4.73
N PRO A 9 8.98 -4.24 -4.61
CA PRO A 9 8.51 -4.70 -3.31
C PRO A 9 9.59 -5.47 -2.53
N PRO A 10 9.56 -5.42 -1.18
CA PRO A 10 10.59 -6.07 -0.34
C PRO A 10 10.58 -7.60 -0.45
N PHE A 11 9.44 -8.18 -0.83
CA PHE A 11 9.28 -9.61 -1.07
C PHE A 11 8.73 -9.77 -2.48
N TYR A 12 9.56 -10.23 -3.40
CA TYR A 12 9.18 -10.48 -4.78
C TYR A 12 9.79 -11.79 -5.29
N SER A 13 9.04 -12.50 -6.11
CA SER A 13 9.44 -13.68 -6.86
C SER A 13 8.38 -13.90 -7.95
N ASP A 14 8.78 -14.46 -9.10
CA ASP A 14 7.83 -14.77 -10.18
C ASP A 14 6.85 -15.89 -9.78
N ASP A 15 7.25 -16.77 -8.86
CA ASP A 15 6.37 -17.73 -8.22
C ASP A 15 5.68 -17.12 -6.97
N PRO A 16 4.33 -17.03 -6.95
CA PRO A 16 3.57 -16.54 -5.81
C PRO A 16 3.82 -17.31 -4.51
N VAL A 17 4.05 -18.63 -4.59
CA VAL A 17 4.33 -19.49 -3.42
C VAL A 17 5.65 -19.08 -2.78
N ILE A 18 6.66 -18.78 -3.59
CA ILE A 18 7.95 -18.28 -3.11
C ILE A 18 7.79 -16.90 -2.48
N THR A 19 7.00 -16.01 -3.09
CA THR A 19 6.70 -14.69 -2.50
C THR A 19 6.04 -14.84 -1.13
N CYS A 20 5.02 -15.69 -1.00
CA CYS A 20 4.39 -16.00 0.28
C CYS A 20 5.39 -16.55 1.31
N ARG A 21 6.27 -17.47 0.90
CA ARG A 21 7.32 -18.01 1.77
C ARG A 21 8.26 -16.90 2.27
N LYS A 22 8.66 -15.97 1.40
CA LYS A 22 9.49 -14.81 1.76
C LYS A 22 8.79 -13.90 2.77
N ILE A 23 7.48 -13.68 2.61
CA ILE A 23 6.67 -12.88 3.54
C ILE A 23 6.59 -13.55 4.92
N VAL A 24 6.30 -14.85 4.98
CA VAL A 24 6.24 -15.59 6.26
C VAL A 24 7.60 -15.56 6.96
N HIS A 25 8.68 -15.76 6.22
CA HIS A 25 10.05 -15.75 6.74
C HIS A 25 10.70 -14.36 6.63
N TRP A 26 9.92 -13.29 6.85
CA TRP A 26 10.35 -11.90 6.63
C TRP A 26 11.67 -11.55 7.31
N LYS A 27 11.95 -12.09 8.51
CA LYS A 27 13.19 -11.86 9.27
C LYS A 27 14.44 -12.19 8.46
N ASN A 28 14.35 -13.22 7.62
CA ASN A 28 15.47 -13.69 6.79
C ASN A 28 15.51 -13.00 5.42
N HIS A 29 14.36 -12.54 4.93
CA HIS A 29 14.21 -12.04 3.55
C HIS A 29 14.07 -10.52 3.43
N LEU A 30 13.78 -9.80 4.51
CA LEU A 30 13.79 -8.34 4.49
C LEU A 30 15.23 -7.86 4.42
N LYS A 31 15.61 -7.29 3.28
CA LYS A 31 16.94 -6.73 3.05
C LYS A 31 16.80 -5.26 2.64
N PHE A 32 17.72 -4.45 3.14
CA PHE A 32 17.89 -3.08 2.69
C PHE A 32 19.11 -3.04 1.79
N LEU A 33 18.90 -2.79 0.50
CA LEU A 33 19.98 -2.61 -0.45
C LEU A 33 20.70 -1.28 -0.18
N GLU A 34 22.04 -1.29 -0.28
CA GLU A 34 22.85 -0.09 -0.04
C GLU A 34 22.63 0.94 -1.17
N GLU A 35 22.38 0.45 -2.37
CA GLU A 35 22.11 1.24 -3.57
C GLU A 35 20.84 2.10 -3.42
N ALA A 36 19.88 1.65 -2.60
CA ALA A 36 18.64 2.38 -2.35
C ALA A 36 18.83 3.63 -1.45
N ARG A 37 20.01 3.81 -0.83
CA ARG A 37 20.39 4.98 -0.01
C ARG A 37 19.31 5.43 0.98
N LEU A 38 18.62 4.46 1.60
CA LEU A 38 17.54 4.74 2.53
C LEU A 38 18.07 5.42 3.80
N SER A 39 17.39 6.49 4.24
CA SER A 39 17.73 7.13 5.50
C SER A 39 17.56 6.17 6.68
N PRO A 40 18.29 6.37 7.80
CA PRO A 40 18.13 5.57 9.01
C PRO A 40 16.67 5.54 9.51
N GLU A 41 15.96 6.66 9.45
CA GLU A 41 14.56 6.79 9.87
C GLU A 41 13.64 5.98 8.96
N ALA A 42 13.92 5.91 7.66
CA ALA A 42 13.15 5.11 6.72
C ALA A 42 13.36 3.61 6.98
N LYS A 43 14.61 3.17 7.16
CA LYS A 43 14.94 1.79 7.53
C LYS A 43 14.28 1.42 8.86
N TYR A 44 14.30 2.33 9.83
CA TYR A 44 13.63 2.15 11.13
C TYR A 44 12.11 2.00 10.98
N LEU A 45 11.44 2.92 10.28
CA LEU A 45 10.00 2.86 10.04
C LEU A 45 9.59 1.54 9.38
N ILE A 46 10.28 1.16 8.31
CA ILE A 46 9.99 -0.08 7.58
C ILE A 46 10.14 -1.29 8.49
N SER A 47 11.23 -1.37 9.27
CA SER A 47 11.48 -2.50 10.18
C SER A 47 10.44 -2.59 11.29
N ARG A 48 9.87 -1.45 11.72
CA ARG A 48 8.80 -1.39 12.73
C ARG A 48 7.40 -1.65 12.17
N LEU A 49 7.23 -1.61 10.84
CA LEU A 49 5.99 -1.98 10.15
C LEU A 49 6.02 -3.44 9.67
N LEU A 50 7.17 -3.90 9.19
CA LEU A 50 7.41 -5.27 8.72
C LEU A 50 8.01 -6.09 9.86
N CYS A 51 7.21 -6.32 10.90
CA CYS A 51 7.60 -7.16 12.03
C CYS A 51 6.41 -7.99 12.56
N ASP A 52 6.69 -8.74 13.65
CA ASP A 52 5.70 -9.52 14.39
C ASP A 52 4.55 -8.61 14.87
N VAL A 53 3.32 -9.13 14.86
CA VAL A 53 2.09 -8.33 14.96
C VAL A 53 1.99 -7.58 16.29
N GLU A 54 2.50 -8.17 17.38
CA GLU A 54 2.46 -7.62 18.73
C GLU A 54 3.33 -6.36 18.87
N GLN A 55 4.39 -6.25 18.05
CA GLN A 55 5.37 -5.16 18.09
C GLN A 55 5.17 -4.14 16.96
N ARG A 56 4.28 -4.45 16.02
CA ARG A 56 4.03 -3.65 14.83
C ARG A 56 3.49 -2.28 15.20
N LEU A 57 4.07 -1.24 14.59
CA LEU A 57 3.48 0.10 14.68
C LEU A 57 2.09 0.09 14.05
N GLY A 58 1.12 0.68 14.74
CA GLY A 58 -0.29 0.67 14.33
C GLY A 58 -1.17 -0.31 15.09
N THR A 59 -0.60 -1.32 15.77
CA THR A 59 -1.39 -2.32 16.51
C THR A 59 -2.27 -1.71 17.61
N LEU A 60 -1.83 -0.61 18.23
CA LEU A 60 -2.58 0.14 19.25
C LEU A 60 -3.11 1.48 18.71
N GLY A 61 -3.28 1.60 17.39
CA GLY A 61 -3.69 2.84 16.73
C GLY A 61 -2.54 3.61 16.08
N ALA A 62 -2.91 4.72 15.43
CA ALA A 62 -2.02 5.44 14.51
C ALA A 62 -1.02 6.38 15.20
N ASP A 63 -1.20 6.72 16.47
CA ASP A 63 -0.41 7.79 17.13
C ASP A 63 1.08 7.51 17.13
N LYS A 64 1.48 6.24 17.39
CA LYS A 64 2.90 5.84 17.32
C LYS A 64 3.47 5.89 15.90
N ILE A 65 2.64 5.74 14.87
CA ILE A 65 3.06 5.93 13.47
C ILE A 65 3.26 7.42 13.20
N LYS A 66 2.29 8.25 13.59
CA LYS A 66 2.33 9.71 13.39
C LYS A 66 3.51 10.36 14.09
N ALA A 67 3.85 9.90 15.29
CA ALA A 67 4.98 10.38 16.09
C ALA A 67 6.35 9.81 15.66
N HIS A 68 6.39 8.92 14.66
CA HIS A 68 7.64 8.31 14.23
C HIS A 68 8.57 9.36 13.57
N PRO A 69 9.90 9.36 13.84
CA PRO A 69 10.82 10.39 13.33
C PRO A 69 10.83 10.60 11.81
N TRP A 70 10.48 9.57 11.05
CA TRP A 70 10.30 9.66 9.59
C TRP A 70 9.24 10.70 9.18
N PHE A 71 8.21 10.91 10.00
CA PHE A 71 7.11 11.86 9.76
C PHE A 71 7.29 13.20 10.49
N LYS A 72 8.49 13.53 10.99
CA LYS A 72 8.72 14.72 11.82
C LYS A 72 8.30 16.05 11.17
N ASP A 73 8.35 16.12 9.84
CA ASP A 73 8.02 17.33 9.07
C ASP A 73 6.55 17.34 8.60
N ILE A 74 5.76 16.33 8.97
CA ILE A 74 4.34 16.24 8.63
C ILE A 74 3.49 16.89 9.72
N ILE A 75 2.73 17.91 9.33
CA ILE A 75 1.74 18.57 10.17
C ILE A 75 0.39 17.88 9.94
N TRP A 76 0.12 16.82 10.73
CA TRP A 76 -1.03 15.95 10.52
C TRP A 76 -2.39 16.67 10.47
N ASP A 77 -2.57 17.72 11.28
CA ASP A 77 -3.83 18.49 11.31
C ASP A 77 -4.04 19.35 10.07
N LYS A 78 -2.97 19.62 9.31
CA LYS A 78 -2.99 20.42 8.08
C LYS A 78 -2.70 19.60 6.83
N LEU A 79 -2.74 18.27 6.92
CA LEU A 79 -2.33 17.39 5.82
C LEU A 79 -3.06 17.68 4.49
N TYR A 80 -4.34 18.06 4.56
CA TYR A 80 -5.15 18.42 3.38
C TYR A 80 -4.83 19.82 2.80
N GLU A 81 -4.21 20.68 3.58
CA GLU A 81 -3.77 22.02 3.16
C GLU A 81 -2.33 22.01 2.62
N MET A 82 -1.56 20.96 2.94
CA MET A 82 -0.17 20.82 2.52
C MET A 82 -0.08 20.66 0.99
N GLU A 83 0.91 21.32 0.39
CA GLU A 83 1.17 21.20 -1.04
C GLU A 83 1.63 19.78 -1.39
N ALA A 84 0.94 19.15 -2.36
CA ALA A 84 1.32 17.85 -2.87
C ALA A 84 2.67 17.92 -3.61
N ALA A 85 3.55 16.95 -3.33
CA ALA A 85 4.86 16.85 -3.98
C ALA A 85 4.77 16.64 -5.51
N PHE A 86 3.65 16.11 -5.99
CA PHE A 86 3.38 15.93 -7.41
C PHE A 86 1.91 16.23 -7.71
N LYS A 87 1.67 17.10 -8.69
CA LYS A 87 0.34 17.43 -9.21
C LYS A 87 0.29 16.93 -10.67
N PRO A 88 -0.50 15.88 -10.98
CA PRO A 88 -0.60 15.40 -12.36
C PRO A 88 -1.24 16.47 -13.25
N GLN A 89 -0.84 16.50 -14.52
CA GLN A 89 -1.48 17.37 -15.51
C GLN A 89 -2.81 16.77 -15.93
N VAL A 90 -3.86 17.59 -15.88
CA VAL A 90 -5.21 17.25 -16.32
C VAL A 90 -5.66 18.36 -17.26
N LEU A 91 -5.94 18.01 -18.51
CA LEU A 91 -6.27 18.96 -19.58
C LEU A 91 -7.76 19.31 -19.64
N GLY A 92 -8.63 18.50 -19.02
CA GLY A 92 -10.07 18.72 -18.99
C GLY A 92 -10.81 17.59 -18.29
N GLU A 93 -12.14 17.70 -18.22
CA GLU A 93 -13.00 16.76 -17.48
C GLU A 93 -12.96 15.33 -18.03
N LEU A 94 -12.64 15.17 -19.31
CA LEU A 94 -12.58 13.87 -20.00
C LEU A 94 -11.14 13.38 -20.24
N ASP A 95 -10.14 14.03 -19.64
CA ASP A 95 -8.74 13.67 -19.83
C ASP A 95 -8.39 12.35 -19.11
N THR A 96 -8.02 11.34 -19.88
CA THR A 96 -7.60 10.02 -19.39
C THR A 96 -6.10 9.77 -19.53
N GLN A 97 -5.27 10.77 -19.85
CA GLN A 97 -3.83 10.60 -20.17
C GLN A 97 -2.99 9.99 -19.04
N ASN A 98 -3.42 10.15 -17.78
CA ASN A 98 -2.74 9.59 -16.61
C ASN A 98 -3.06 8.10 -16.39
N PHE A 99 -3.91 7.50 -17.22
CA PHE A 99 -4.27 6.08 -17.19
C PHE A 99 -3.70 5.35 -18.42
N MET A 100 -3.48 4.05 -18.29
CA MET A 100 -3.09 3.23 -19.42
C MET A 100 -4.27 3.08 -20.39
N ASN A 101 -3.99 3.18 -21.70
CA ASN A 101 -4.96 2.82 -22.73
C ASN A 101 -5.07 1.29 -22.81
N PHE A 102 -6.30 0.78 -22.68
CA PHE A 102 -6.60 -0.65 -22.74
C PHE A 102 -7.31 -1.02 -24.05
N ASP A 103 -6.94 -0.38 -25.16
CA ASP A 103 -7.52 -0.64 -26.47
C ASP A 103 -7.45 -2.15 -26.77
N GLY A 104 -8.61 -2.82 -26.81
CA GLY A 104 -8.72 -4.25 -27.07
C GLY A 104 -9.02 -5.15 -25.86
N ALA A 105 -9.23 -4.62 -24.65
CA ALA A 105 -9.84 -5.41 -23.58
C ALA A 105 -11.28 -5.75 -23.98
N GLU A 106 -11.57 -7.03 -24.26
CA GLU A 106 -12.94 -7.47 -24.49
C GLU A 106 -13.79 -7.02 -23.30
N VAL A 107 -14.81 -6.19 -23.57
CA VAL A 107 -15.82 -5.87 -22.57
C VAL A 107 -16.38 -7.21 -22.09
N PRO A 108 -16.26 -7.56 -20.80
CA PRO A 108 -16.86 -8.79 -20.29
C PRO A 108 -18.33 -8.74 -20.68
N LYS A 109 -18.76 -9.65 -21.57
CA LYS A 109 -20.17 -9.77 -21.93
C LYS A 109 -20.92 -9.91 -20.63
N SER A 110 -21.73 -8.92 -20.29
CA SER A 110 -22.49 -8.90 -19.05
C SER A 110 -23.26 -10.21 -18.97
N ALA A 111 -22.80 -11.13 -18.12
CA ALA A 111 -23.60 -12.26 -17.70
C ALA A 111 -24.68 -11.70 -16.79
N ARG A 112 -25.72 -11.10 -17.39
CA ARG A 112 -27.02 -10.96 -16.75
C ARG A 112 -27.59 -12.37 -16.64
N THR A 113 -27.15 -13.11 -15.63
CA THR A 113 -27.78 -14.35 -15.20
C THR A 113 -27.97 -14.27 -13.70
N GLY A 114 -29.23 -14.05 -13.31
CA GLY A 114 -29.77 -14.42 -12.00
C GLY A 114 -29.46 -13.45 -10.86
N SER A 115 -30.47 -12.66 -10.50
CA SER A 115 -30.66 -12.25 -9.11
C SER A 115 -30.63 -13.49 -8.21
N GLY A 116 -29.54 -13.66 -7.44
CA GLY A 116 -29.46 -14.65 -6.38
C GLY A 116 -30.20 -14.12 -5.15
N PRO A 117 -31.22 -14.80 -4.62
CA PRO A 117 -31.96 -14.31 -3.48
C PRO A 117 -31.27 -14.73 -2.15
N ILE A 118 -31.49 -13.87 -1.14
CA ILE A 118 -31.36 -14.10 0.31
C ILE A 118 -30.10 -13.50 0.97
N ARG A 119 -30.10 -12.17 1.09
CA ARG A 119 -29.81 -11.53 2.39
C ARG A 119 -31.14 -11.46 3.15
N LYS A 120 -31.23 -12.14 4.30
CA LYS A 120 -31.95 -11.77 5.53
C LYS A 120 -32.18 -13.01 6.38
N MET A 121 -31.37 -13.18 7.42
CA MET A 121 -31.80 -13.73 8.70
C MET A 121 -30.63 -13.61 9.67
N LEU A 122 -30.82 -12.78 10.71
CA LEU A 122 -30.33 -12.94 12.09
C LEU A 122 -30.40 -11.59 12.79
N LEU A 123 -31.62 -11.19 13.17
CA LEU A 123 -31.87 -10.31 14.32
C LEU A 123 -33.29 -10.63 14.82
N THR A 124 -33.41 -11.69 15.63
CA THR A 124 -34.44 -11.84 16.67
C THR A 124 -33.98 -12.97 17.59
N THR A 125 -33.40 -12.63 18.72
CA THR A 125 -33.81 -13.07 20.07
C THR A 125 -33.25 -12.06 21.05
#